data_AF-A0A3M2T8H8-F1
#
_entry.id   AF-A0A3M2T8H8-F1
#
_cell.length_a   1.000
_cell.length_b   1.000
_cell.length_c   1.000
_cell.angle_alpha   90.00
_cell.angle_beta   90.00
_cell.angle_gamma   90.00
#
_symmetry.space_group_name_H-M   'P 1'
#
loop_
_entity.id
_entity.type
_entity.pdbx_description
1 polymer ?
#
loop_
_entity_poly.entity_id
_entity_poly.type
_entity_poly.pdbx_seq_one_letter_code
_entity_poly.pdbx_strand_id
1 'polypeptide(L)'
;PSRLLEEMGLDPFASLPLFDTWVLNTLYAKFRGTASGRLSTWDGGPELCAVHPLWCLANHSCDPNVRWEWGGEITFRARADDERPVWRRGAEEKKGARTGAGGEIKMGDEILNHYCDVGLGVKDRREWAVGALGGWCLCERCVWEDSVV
;
A
#
# COMPACT_ATOMS: atom_id res chain seq x y z
N PRO A 1 5.40 -22.20 -8.25
CA PRO A 1 4.13 -22.84 -7.85
C PRO A 1 4.28 -23.88 -6.74
N SER A 2 5.27 -24.79 -6.83
CA SER A 2 5.50 -25.85 -5.83
C SER A 2 5.66 -25.34 -4.39
N ARG A 3 6.44 -24.27 -4.18
CA ARG A 3 6.61 -23.65 -2.85
C ARG A 3 5.27 -23.28 -2.18
N LEU A 4 4.30 -22.75 -2.95
CA LEU A 4 3.02 -22.34 -2.39
C LEU A 4 2.20 -23.54 -1.90
N LEU A 5 2.26 -24.67 -2.62
CA LEU A 5 1.64 -25.92 -2.19
C LEU A 5 2.32 -26.49 -0.94
N GLU A 6 3.65 -26.44 -0.88
CA GLU A 6 4.46 -26.85 0.28
C GLU A 6 4.12 -26.03 1.53
N GLU A 7 4.16 -24.69 1.42
CA GLU A 7 3.90 -23.79 2.56
C GLU A 7 2.45 -23.88 3.05
N MET A 8 1.49 -24.17 2.15
CA MET A 8 0.09 -24.39 2.52
C MET A 8 -0.20 -25.83 2.97
N GLY A 9 0.76 -26.75 2.90
CA GLY A 9 0.57 -28.15 3.25
C GLY A 9 -0.42 -28.89 2.35
N LEU A 10 -0.53 -28.50 1.08
CA LEU A 10 -1.48 -29.07 0.12
C LEU A 10 -0.84 -30.23 -0.64
N ASP A 11 -1.49 -31.40 -0.64
CA ASP A 11 -1.14 -32.50 -1.55
C ASP A 11 -1.47 -32.07 -2.99
N PRO A 12 -0.49 -32.03 -3.91
CA PRO A 12 -0.68 -31.52 -5.27
C PRO A 12 -1.66 -32.36 -6.09
N PHE A 13 -1.79 -33.66 -5.82
CA PHE A 13 -2.66 -34.57 -6.56
C PHE A 13 -4.07 -34.60 -5.97
N ALA A 14 -4.19 -34.58 -4.64
CA ALA A 14 -5.49 -34.54 -3.98
C ALA A 14 -6.19 -33.18 -4.15
N SER A 15 -5.41 -32.10 -4.25
CA SER A 15 -5.92 -30.73 -4.30
C SER A 15 -6.20 -30.23 -5.73
N LEU A 16 -5.79 -30.98 -6.75
CA LEU A 16 -5.87 -30.56 -8.16
C LEU A 16 -7.28 -30.11 -8.62
N PRO A 17 -8.39 -30.75 -8.19
CA PRO A 17 -9.74 -30.30 -8.59
C PRO A 17 -10.14 -28.93 -8.05
N LEU A 18 -9.47 -28.44 -6.99
CA LEU A 18 -9.77 -27.17 -6.33
C LEU A 18 -8.68 -26.11 -6.59
N PHE A 19 -7.43 -26.56 -6.72
CA PHE A 19 -6.25 -25.71 -6.82
C PHE A 19 -5.40 -26.12 -8.02
N ASP A 20 -5.97 -26.01 -9.21
CA ASP A 20 -5.20 -26.15 -10.43
C ASP A 20 -4.14 -25.03 -10.56
N THR A 21 -3.30 -25.13 -11.59
CA THR A 21 -2.22 -24.15 -11.80
C THR A 21 -2.74 -22.72 -12.01
N TRP A 22 -3.92 -22.56 -12.62
CA TRP A 22 -4.52 -21.26 -12.84
C TRP A 22 -5.00 -20.63 -11.53
N VAL A 23 -5.67 -21.42 -10.68
CA VAL A 23 -6.10 -21.00 -9.35
C VAL A 23 -4.89 -20.61 -8.49
N LEU A 24 -3.86 -21.45 -8.44
CA LEU A 24 -2.65 -21.18 -7.66
C LEU A 24 -1.93 -19.90 -8.11
N ASN A 25 -1.79 -19.68 -9.43
CA ASN A 25 -1.20 -18.45 -9.96
C ASN A 25 -2.05 -17.22 -9.64
N THR A 26 -3.38 -17.35 -9.69
CA THR A 26 -4.30 -16.29 -9.33
C THR A 26 -4.18 -15.93 -7.85
N LEU A 27 -4.16 -16.93 -6.96
CA LEU A 27 -3.97 -16.74 -5.52
C LEU A 27 -2.63 -16.08 -5.22
N TYR A 28 -1.55 -16.55 -5.85
CA TYR A 28 -0.23 -15.95 -5.70
C TYR A 28 -0.20 -14.48 -6.11
N ALA A 29 -0.82 -14.13 -7.25
CA ALA A 29 -0.94 -12.75 -7.70
C ALA A 29 -1.78 -11.91 -6.74
N LYS A 30 -2.91 -12.44 -6.24
CA LYS A 30 -3.76 -11.76 -5.25
C LYS A 30 -3.02 -11.52 -3.95
N PHE A 31 -2.37 -12.53 -3.37
CA PHE A 31 -1.62 -12.38 -2.13
C PHE A 31 -0.53 -11.32 -2.25
N ARG A 32 0.23 -11.28 -3.35
CA ARG A 32 1.23 -10.21 -3.54
C ARG A 32 0.63 -8.81 -3.66
N GLY A 33 -0.59 -8.68 -4.21
CA GLY A 33 -1.27 -7.39 -4.34
C GLY A 33 -2.06 -6.97 -3.10
N THR A 34 -2.42 -7.89 -2.20
CA THR A 34 -3.26 -7.61 -1.02
C THR A 34 -2.54 -7.80 0.30
N ALA A 35 -1.33 -8.37 0.29
CA ALA A 35 -0.52 -8.52 1.48
C ALA A 35 -0.02 -7.15 1.94
N SER A 36 -0.06 -6.97 3.24
CA SER A 36 0.51 -5.83 3.93
C SER A 36 1.41 -6.36 5.03
N GLY A 37 2.50 -5.65 5.31
CA GLY A 37 3.45 -6.05 6.32
C GLY A 37 4.01 -4.87 7.10
N ARG A 38 4.43 -5.17 8.31
CA ARG A 38 5.18 -4.27 9.17
C ARG A 38 6.64 -4.70 9.14
N LEU A 39 7.51 -3.75 8.82
CA LEU A 39 8.95 -3.94 8.97
C LEU A 39 9.35 -3.61 10.41
N SER A 40 10.27 -4.40 10.94
CA SER A 40 10.89 -4.18 12.25
C SER A 40 11.68 -2.88 12.22
N THR A 41 11.49 -2.07 13.24
CA THR A 41 12.23 -0.82 13.41
C THR A 41 13.67 -1.04 13.89
N TRP A 42 14.03 -2.27 14.26
CA TRP A 42 15.37 -2.60 14.77
C TRP A 42 16.34 -3.00 13.64
N ASP A 43 15.89 -3.87 12.75
CA ASP A 43 16.71 -4.47 11.68
C ASP A 43 16.14 -4.26 10.26
N GLY A 44 14.94 -3.66 10.13
CA GLY A 44 14.26 -3.48 8.85
C GLY A 44 13.68 -4.77 8.26
N GLY A 45 13.78 -5.90 8.95
CA GLY A 45 13.25 -7.19 8.49
C GLY A 45 11.72 -7.24 8.59
N PRO A 46 11.05 -8.18 7.90
CA PRO A 46 9.60 -8.36 8.04
C PRO A 46 9.28 -8.88 9.45
N GLU A 47 8.57 -8.08 10.24
CA GLU A 47 8.13 -8.42 11.59
C GLU A 47 6.78 -9.16 11.55
N LEU A 48 5.87 -8.69 10.69
CA LEU A 48 4.54 -9.27 10.54
C LEU A 48 4.05 -9.05 9.11
N CYS A 49 3.43 -10.07 8.52
CA CYS A 49 2.74 -10.00 7.24
C CYS A 49 1.35 -10.63 7.37
N ALA A 50 0.33 -10.00 6.81
CA ALA A 50 -0.99 -10.60 6.69
C ALA A 50 -1.71 -10.17 5.42
N VAL A 51 -2.72 -10.95 5.04
CA VAL A 51 -3.63 -10.63 3.93
C VAL A 51 -4.87 -9.98 4.50
N HIS A 52 -5.23 -8.81 3.97
CA HIS A 52 -6.40 -8.06 4.38
C HIS A 52 -7.34 -7.85 3.21
N PRO A 53 -8.45 -8.61 3.14
CA PRO A 53 -9.39 -8.49 2.03
C PRO A 53 -9.99 -7.09 1.84
N LEU A 54 -10.08 -6.29 2.92
CA LEU A 54 -10.60 -4.91 2.84
C LEU A 54 -9.50 -3.87 2.59
N TRP A 55 -8.22 -4.20 2.85
CA TRP A 55 -7.09 -3.28 2.62
C TRP A 55 -6.96 -2.91 1.14
N CYS A 56 -7.20 -3.86 0.25
CA CYS A 56 -7.09 -3.68 -1.18
C CYS A 56 -8.25 -2.90 -1.81
N LEU A 57 -9.27 -2.50 -1.03
CA LEU A 57 -10.35 -1.63 -1.50
C LEU A 57 -9.95 -0.16 -1.56
N ALA A 58 -9.02 0.28 -0.70
CA ALA A 58 -8.58 1.67 -0.63
C ALA A 58 -7.36 1.88 -1.54
N ASN A 59 -7.54 2.62 -2.64
CA ASN A 59 -6.49 2.87 -3.62
C ASN A 59 -5.29 3.62 -3.05
N HIS A 60 -4.17 3.54 -3.76
CA HIS A 60 -2.93 4.20 -3.39
C HIS A 60 -2.94 5.71 -3.67
N SER A 61 -2.48 6.50 -2.71
CA SER A 61 -2.03 7.88 -2.84
C SER A 61 -0.77 8.09 -2.00
N CYS A 62 0.18 8.89 -2.52
CA CYS A 62 1.33 9.34 -1.73
C CYS A 62 0.96 10.49 -0.77
N ASP A 63 -0.29 10.96 -0.79
CA ASP A 63 -0.90 11.82 0.23
C ASP A 63 -2.25 11.20 0.68
N PRO A 64 -2.21 10.08 1.43
CA PRO A 64 -3.38 9.32 1.81
C PRO A 64 -4.25 10.06 2.85
N ASN A 65 -5.55 9.76 2.90
CA ASN A 65 -6.48 10.28 3.92
C ASN A 65 -6.79 9.24 5.02
N VAL A 66 -6.38 7.99 4.84
CA VAL A 66 -6.49 6.93 5.85
C VAL A 66 -5.13 6.31 6.15
N ARG A 67 -5.05 5.60 7.28
CA ARG A 67 -3.90 4.78 7.67
C ARG A 67 -4.35 3.49 8.32
N TRP A 68 -3.43 2.53 8.32
CA TRP A 68 -3.60 1.23 8.93
C TRP A 68 -2.43 0.97 9.84
N GLU A 69 -2.73 0.78 11.12
CA GLU A 69 -1.74 0.57 12.16
C GLU A 69 -1.71 -0.88 12.61
N TRP A 70 -0.49 -1.35 12.87
CA TRP A 70 -0.22 -2.69 13.36
C TRP A 70 0.32 -2.57 14.77
N GLY A 71 -0.52 -2.81 15.77
CA GLY A 71 -0.19 -2.56 17.19
C GLY A 71 -0.85 -3.52 18.16
N GLY A 72 -0.91 -4.81 17.84
CA GLY A 72 -1.64 -5.84 18.60
C GLY A 72 -3.11 -5.98 18.18
N GLU A 73 -3.69 -4.91 17.65
CA GLU A 73 -4.90 -4.90 16.82
C GLU A 73 -4.62 -4.16 15.53
N ILE A 74 -5.45 -4.43 14.53
CA ILE A 74 -5.39 -3.82 13.21
C ILE A 74 -6.41 -2.69 13.14
N THR A 75 -5.91 -1.46 13.07
CA THR A 75 -6.77 -0.27 13.15
C THR A 75 -6.74 0.50 11.84
N PHE A 76 -7.90 0.60 11.18
CA PHE A 76 -8.12 1.46 10.03
C PHE A 76 -8.75 2.78 10.47
N ARG A 77 -8.06 3.90 10.28
CA ARG A 77 -8.53 5.22 10.70
C ARG A 77 -8.19 6.33 9.72
N ALA A 78 -8.98 7.41 9.76
CA ALA A 78 -8.62 8.65 9.08
C ALA A 78 -7.31 9.23 9.66
N ARG A 79 -6.52 9.85 8.79
CA ARG A 79 -5.32 10.60 9.19
C ARG A 79 -5.70 11.99 9.68
N ALA A 80 -5.11 12.42 10.78
CA ALA A 80 -5.16 13.81 11.19
C ALA A 80 -4.26 14.69 10.28
N ASP A 81 -4.48 16.01 10.29
CA ASP A 81 -3.78 16.97 9.43
C ASP A 81 -2.25 17.06 9.68
N ASP A 82 -1.82 16.69 10.89
CA ASP A 82 -0.42 16.60 11.29
C ASP A 82 0.24 15.27 10.88
N GLU A 83 -0.56 14.23 10.58
CA GLU A 83 -0.10 12.92 10.10
C GLU A 83 0.00 12.81 8.59
N ARG A 84 -0.42 13.85 7.85
CA ARG A 84 -0.33 13.90 6.39
C ARG A 84 1.08 14.31 5.94
N PRO A 85 1.59 13.73 4.84
CA PRO A 85 2.93 14.01 4.38
C PRO A 85 3.08 15.45 3.87
N VAL A 86 4.22 16.06 4.16
CA VAL A 86 4.66 17.31 3.53
C VAL A 86 5.21 16.98 2.15
N TRP A 87 4.75 17.73 1.14
CA TRP A 87 5.20 17.55 -0.23
C TRP A 87 6.49 18.33 -0.43
N ARG A 88 7.48 17.72 -1.08
CA ARG A 88 8.81 18.31 -1.25
C ARG A 88 9.24 18.36 -2.70
N ARG A 89 9.74 19.51 -3.13
CA ARG A 89 10.22 19.76 -4.49
C ARG A 89 11.41 20.71 -4.46
N GLY A 90 12.61 20.14 -4.49
CA GLY A 90 13.82 20.91 -4.23
C GLY A 90 13.78 21.52 -2.81
N ALA A 91 13.92 22.83 -2.72
CA ALA A 91 13.79 23.58 -1.46
C ALA A 91 12.34 23.99 -1.13
N GLU A 92 11.37 23.75 -2.04
CA GLU A 92 9.97 24.09 -1.81
C GLU A 92 9.26 22.98 -1.03
N GLU A 93 8.52 23.38 0.01
CA GLU A 93 7.64 22.52 0.77
C GLU A 93 6.21 23.05 0.72
N LYS A 94 5.22 22.15 0.62
CA LYS A 94 3.81 22.50 0.78
C LYS A 94 3.02 21.36 1.41
N LYS A 95 1.84 21.68 1.93
CA LYS A 95 0.81 20.67 2.25
C LYS A 95 -0.14 20.50 1.06
N GLY A 96 -0.71 19.31 0.90
CA GLY A 96 -1.66 19.00 -0.17
C GLY A 96 -2.94 19.85 -0.11
N ALA A 97 -3.57 20.09 -1.26
CA ALA A 97 -4.70 21.01 -1.40
C ALA A 97 -6.04 20.51 -0.83
N ARG A 98 -6.15 19.22 -0.48
CA ARG A 98 -7.42 18.56 -0.11
C ARG A 98 -7.90 18.83 1.32
N THR A 99 -7.38 19.84 2.03
CA THR A 99 -7.73 20.03 3.45
C THR A 99 -8.96 20.93 3.60
N GLY A 100 -10.10 20.31 3.90
CA GLY A 100 -10.97 20.88 4.95
C GLY A 100 -10.19 20.89 6.27
N ALA A 101 -10.52 21.80 7.18
CA ALA A 101 -9.85 21.86 8.47
C ALA A 101 -10.09 20.54 9.25
N GLY A 102 -9.05 19.80 9.63
CA GLY A 102 -9.14 18.70 10.61
C GLY A 102 -9.00 17.27 10.08
N GLY A 103 -8.47 17.03 8.88
CA GLY A 103 -8.28 15.66 8.36
C GLY A 103 -9.58 14.95 7.97
N GLU A 104 -10.64 15.72 7.71
CA GLU A 104 -11.97 15.23 7.41
C GLU A 104 -12.05 14.57 6.02
N ILE A 105 -12.81 13.47 5.92
CA ILE A 105 -13.14 12.81 4.65
C ILE A 105 -14.60 13.13 4.34
N LYS A 106 -14.87 13.83 3.23
CA LYS A 106 -16.23 14.24 2.88
C LYS A 106 -16.99 13.12 2.17
N MET A 107 -18.32 13.21 2.17
CA MET A 107 -19.14 12.32 1.37
C MET A 107 -18.74 12.43 -0.11
N GLY A 108 -18.48 11.27 -0.73
CA GLY A 108 -18.05 11.19 -2.13
C GLY A 108 -16.53 11.28 -2.32
N ASP A 109 -15.75 11.60 -1.28
CA ASP A 109 -14.29 11.51 -1.35
C ASP A 109 -13.87 10.03 -1.44
N GLU A 110 -12.88 9.76 -2.29
CA GLU A 110 -12.26 8.45 -2.36
C GLU A 110 -11.45 8.16 -1.09
N ILE A 111 -11.55 6.92 -0.61
CA ILE A 111 -10.73 6.43 0.49
C ILE A 111 -9.36 6.03 -0.05
N LEU A 112 -8.34 6.79 0.34
CA LEU A 112 -6.99 6.70 -0.21
C LEU A 112 -5.99 6.32 0.87
N ASN A 113 -5.32 5.22 0.60
CA ASN A 113 -4.32 4.60 1.45
C ASN A 113 -2.93 4.72 0.81
N HIS A 114 -1.89 4.16 1.43
CA HIS A 114 -0.51 4.16 0.96
C HIS A 114 0.04 2.73 0.93
N TYR A 115 0.77 2.41 -0.13
CA TYR A 115 1.36 1.08 -0.35
C TYR A 115 2.90 1.13 -0.31
N CYS A 116 3.45 2.31 -0.06
CA CYS A 116 4.87 2.55 0.15
C CYS A 116 5.02 3.56 1.28
N ASP A 117 6.23 3.68 1.81
CA ASP A 117 6.55 4.71 2.79
C ASP A 117 6.38 6.12 2.14
N VAL A 118 5.48 6.92 2.73
CA VAL A 118 5.18 8.28 2.26
C VAL A 118 6.31 9.28 2.52
N GLY A 119 7.29 8.93 3.36
CA GLY A 119 8.50 9.71 3.60
C GLY A 119 9.52 9.65 2.46
N LEU A 120 9.43 8.64 1.59
CA LEU A 120 10.34 8.46 0.46
C LEU A 120 10.22 9.59 -0.58
N GLY A 121 11.29 9.82 -1.33
CA GLY A 121 11.31 10.76 -2.46
C GLY A 121 10.45 10.28 -3.64
N VAL A 122 10.02 11.20 -4.50
CA VAL A 122 9.11 10.87 -5.61
C VAL A 122 9.66 9.79 -6.56
N LYS A 123 10.98 9.77 -6.79
CA LYS A 123 11.64 8.75 -7.62
C LYS A 123 11.51 7.36 -7.01
N ASP A 124 11.87 7.22 -5.74
CA ASP A 124 11.81 5.93 -5.01
C ASP A 124 10.37 5.44 -4.90
N ARG A 125 9.42 6.34 -4.62
CA ARG A 125 7.99 5.98 -4.58
C ARG A 125 7.48 5.47 -5.93
N ARG A 126 7.93 6.06 -7.04
CA ARG A 126 7.54 5.60 -8.40
C ARG A 126 8.16 4.26 -8.75
N GLU A 127 9.41 4.04 -8.39
CA GLU A 127 10.06 2.73 -8.58
C GLU A 127 9.30 1.64 -7.81
N TRP A 128 8.93 1.92 -6.55
CA TRP A 128 8.06 1.04 -5.77
C TRP A 128 6.71 0.80 -6.46
N ALA A 129 6.07 1.88 -6.93
CA ALA A 129 4.76 1.82 -7.56
C ALA A 129 4.74 0.93 -8.83
N VAL A 130 5.84 0.83 -9.59
CA VAL A 130 5.89 -0.08 -10.76
C VAL A 130 5.61 -1.52 -10.33
N GLY A 131 6.17 -1.96 -9.19
CA GLY A 131 5.92 -3.30 -8.66
C GLY A 131 4.53 -3.44 -8.03
N ALA A 132 4.15 -2.49 -7.16
CA ALA A 132 2.92 -2.59 -6.37
C ALA A 132 1.63 -2.25 -7.15
N LEU A 133 1.70 -1.30 -8.08
CA LEU A 133 0.57 -0.78 -8.86
C LEU A 133 0.61 -1.21 -10.33
N GLY A 134 1.73 -1.77 -10.81
CA GLY A 134 1.94 -2.05 -12.23
C GLY A 134 2.31 -0.80 -13.05
N GLY A 135 2.65 0.31 -12.41
CA GLY A 135 2.99 1.57 -13.07
C GLY A 135 3.27 2.72 -12.10
N TRP A 136 3.48 3.93 -12.62
CA TRP A 136 3.74 5.10 -11.78
C TRP A 136 2.48 5.59 -11.05
N CYS A 137 2.65 6.01 -9.80
CA CYS A 137 1.60 6.74 -9.09
C CYS A 137 1.41 8.13 -9.71
N LEU A 138 0.17 8.41 -10.13
CA LEU A 138 -0.24 9.69 -10.72
C LEU A 138 -1.01 10.58 -9.74
N CYS A 139 -0.85 10.37 -8.42
CA CYS A 139 -1.48 11.25 -7.44
C CYS A 139 -0.92 12.68 -7.55
N GLU A 140 -1.70 13.65 -7.09
CA GLU A 140 -1.37 15.08 -7.18
C GLU A 140 0.02 15.40 -6.60
N ARG A 141 0.40 14.74 -5.49
CA ARG A 141 1.73 14.84 -4.90
C ARG A 141 2.81 14.39 -5.88
N CYS A 142 2.70 13.18 -6.43
CA CYS A 142 3.71 12.62 -7.34
C CYS A 142 3.83 13.39 -8.65
N VAL A 143 2.74 13.99 -9.13
CA VAL A 143 2.78 14.85 -10.32
C VAL A 143 3.47 16.17 -9.99
N TRP A 144 3.15 16.77 -8.84
CA TRP A 144 3.74 18.05 -8.43
C TRP A 144 5.22 17.95 -8.06
N GLU A 145 5.63 16.92 -7.29
CA GLU A 145 7.02 16.73 -6.87
C GLU A 145 7.95 16.40 -8.05
N ASP A 146 7.42 15.83 -9.13
CA ASP A 146 8.19 15.43 -10.32
C ASP A 146 8.22 16.48 -11.43
N SER A 147 7.41 17.54 -11.35
CA SER A 147 7.28 18.55 -12.40
C SER A 147 8.51 19.46 -12.59
N VAL A 148 9.69 19.06 -12.11
CA VAL A 148 10.97 19.81 -12.15
C VAL A 148 12.11 18.91 -12.63
N VAL A 149 11.80 17.81 -13.31
CA VAL A 149 12.78 17.10 -14.14
C VAL A 149 12.85 17.76 -15.51
#